data_AF-A0A3C1K012-F1
#
_entry.id   AF-A0A3C1K012-F1
#
_cell.length_a   1.000
_cell.length_b   1.000
_cell.length_c   1.000
_cell.angle_alpha   90.00
_cell.angle_beta   90.00
_cell.angle_gamma   90.00
#
_symmetry.space_group_name_H-M   'P 1'
#
loop_
_entity.id
_entity.type
_entity.pdbx_description
1 polymer ?
#
loop_
_entity_poly.entity_id
_entity_poly.type
_entity_poly.pdbx_seq_one_letter_code
_entity_poly.pdbx_strand_id
1 'polypeptide(L)'
;MLNTKEIGNKIAEARKKINISQAQLAQRLFISSQAVGKWERGESMPDITTFNRLAEILGVDLNYFSENFQSPPTEIAPVESLVKQTVGSTSGKENQVGKAGNKLSWDMSRGNWVDADFSGLKNLHEKFSSSNMQRCKFIGSDLSGLLLKNNNVDSCDFSGSDISKSHIQDSNLGNNVFKDCKLKETEFSESNIENCDFSGVDFTGTKFSKSYIYGCDFTGADFTGVVIKSGGFTGVVVKSGDFGKKTIAKAVWNRTSFIDTQVANIVFTGTLDDCYFENCAFTRVTFQNVTLSNTFFKNNKKLKRIRFIDCRADRMTYEFLKQGKADLTGITLISQKGGNE
;
A
#
# COMPACT_ATOMS: atom_id res chain seq x y z
N MET A 1 33.66 12.66 -9.36
CA MET A 1 32.52 11.81 -8.92
C MET A 1 32.93 11.25 -7.57
N LEU A 2 32.07 11.35 -6.56
CA LEU A 2 32.35 10.82 -5.22
C LEU A 2 32.69 9.32 -5.30
N ASN A 3 33.90 8.94 -4.89
CA ASN A 3 34.36 7.56 -4.87
C ASN A 3 33.66 6.79 -3.73
N THR A 4 32.73 5.90 -4.08
CA THR A 4 31.92 5.12 -3.13
C THR A 4 32.76 4.31 -2.15
N LYS A 5 33.95 3.87 -2.57
CA LYS A 5 34.88 3.08 -1.76
C LYS A 5 35.59 3.93 -0.71
N GLU A 6 35.95 5.17 -1.05
CA GLU A 6 36.57 6.11 -0.10
C GLU A 6 35.59 6.54 0.98
N ILE A 7 34.34 6.82 0.60
CA ILE A 7 33.25 7.11 1.54
C ILE A 7 33.00 5.92 2.48
N GLY A 8 32.93 4.70 1.93
CA GLY A 8 32.77 3.48 2.72
C GLY A 8 33.88 3.32 3.77
N ASN A 9 35.12 3.57 3.38
CA ASN A 9 36.26 3.55 4.30
C ASN A 9 36.13 4.60 5.41
N LYS A 10 35.74 5.84 5.08
CA LYS A 10 35.54 6.92 6.06
C LYS A 10 34.44 6.60 7.07
N ILE A 11 33.33 6.00 6.63
CA ILE A 11 32.26 5.53 7.53
C ILE A 11 32.81 4.45 8.48
N ALA A 12 33.56 3.48 7.96
CA ALA A 12 34.15 2.41 8.76
C ALA A 12 35.16 2.95 9.79
N GLU A 13 36.00 3.90 9.39
CA GLU A 13 37.01 4.53 10.26
C GLU A 13 36.35 5.33 11.39
N ALA A 14 35.42 6.23 11.07
CA ALA A 14 34.74 7.04 12.07
C ALA A 14 33.90 6.18 13.03
N ARG A 15 33.25 5.11 12.53
CA ARG A 15 32.55 4.13 13.37
C ARG A 15 33.48 3.40 14.34
N LYS A 16 34.64 2.93 13.85
CA LYS A 16 35.63 2.25 14.70
C LYS A 16 36.24 3.20 15.73
N LYS A 17 36.40 4.48 15.40
CA LYS A 17 36.92 5.51 16.31
C LYS A 17 36.04 5.71 17.55
N ILE A 18 34.71 5.60 17.39
CA ILE A 18 33.77 5.67 18.52
C ILE A 18 33.41 4.29 19.10
N ASN A 19 34.14 3.23 18.70
CA ASN A 19 34.06 1.86 19.21
C ASN A 19 32.65 1.22 19.15
N ILE A 20 31.92 1.39 18.04
CA ILE A 20 30.64 0.71 17.81
C ILE A 20 30.70 -0.28 16.64
N SER A 21 29.96 -1.39 16.73
CA SER A 21 29.84 -2.39 15.66
C SER A 21 28.95 -1.90 14.52
N GLN A 22 29.01 -2.55 13.35
CA GLN A 22 28.08 -2.27 12.25
C GLN A 22 26.62 -2.44 12.69
N ALA A 23 26.33 -3.43 13.53
CA ALA A 23 24.99 -3.66 14.07
C ALA A 23 24.56 -2.54 15.04
N GLN A 24 25.46 -2.01 15.85
CA GLN A 24 25.16 -0.87 16.73
C GLN A 24 24.98 0.44 15.95
N LEU A 25 25.79 0.69 14.91
CA LEU A 25 25.58 1.82 14.01
C LEU A 25 24.25 1.69 13.27
N ALA A 26 23.95 0.50 12.76
CA ALA A 26 22.70 0.20 12.08
C ALA A 26 21.49 0.36 13.01
N GLN A 27 21.60 -0.06 14.28
CA GLN A 27 20.56 0.16 15.29
C GLN A 27 20.32 1.65 15.56
N ARG A 28 21.38 2.47 15.64
CA ARG A 28 21.27 3.93 15.83
C ARG A 28 20.72 4.64 14.59
N LEU A 29 20.96 4.09 13.41
CA LEU A 29 20.42 4.57 12.14
C LEU A 29 19.05 3.96 11.80
N PHE A 30 18.58 2.98 12.58
CA PHE A 30 17.36 2.20 12.35
C PHE A 30 17.30 1.52 10.97
N ILE A 31 18.43 0.93 10.55
CA ILE A 31 18.57 0.18 9.30
C ILE A 31 19.15 -1.22 9.57
N SER A 32 19.22 -2.06 8.53
CA SER A 32 19.89 -3.36 8.61
C SER A 32 21.42 -3.21 8.75
N SER A 33 22.04 -4.05 9.58
CA SER A 33 23.50 -4.16 9.68
C SER A 33 24.17 -4.54 8.35
N GLN A 34 23.43 -5.20 7.45
CA GLN A 34 23.88 -5.51 6.10
C GLN A 34 24.04 -4.26 5.24
N ALA A 35 23.18 -3.24 5.42
CA ALA A 35 23.27 -1.99 4.67
C ALA A 35 24.55 -1.22 5.05
N VAL A 36 24.85 -1.11 6.34
CA VAL A 36 26.13 -0.56 6.84
C VAL A 36 27.32 -1.34 6.27
N GLY A 37 27.24 -2.68 6.25
CA GLY A 37 28.28 -3.51 5.65
C GLY A 37 28.48 -3.27 4.15
N LYS A 38 27.40 -3.06 3.38
CA LYS A 38 27.49 -2.73 1.95
C LYS A 38 28.08 -1.35 1.71
N TRP A 39 27.79 -0.36 2.56
CA TRP A 39 28.42 0.96 2.50
C TRP A 39 29.92 0.88 2.73
N GLU A 40 30.35 0.17 3.79
CA GLU A 40 31.77 0.04 4.12
C GLU A 40 32.58 -0.73 3.08
N ARG A 41 31.93 -1.56 2.25
CA ARG A 41 32.56 -2.24 1.10
C ARG A 41 32.50 -1.43 -0.20
N GLY A 42 31.81 -0.28 -0.20
CA GLY A 42 31.61 0.56 -1.39
C GLY A 42 30.63 -0.03 -2.42
N GLU A 43 29.84 -1.04 -2.03
CA GLU A 43 28.84 -1.72 -2.87
C GLU A 43 27.55 -0.90 -3.02
N SER A 44 27.31 0.04 -2.11
CA SER A 44 26.19 0.98 -2.12
C SER A 44 26.56 2.24 -1.32
N MET A 45 25.75 3.29 -1.41
CA MET A 45 25.97 4.52 -0.65
C MET A 45 24.77 4.83 0.28
N PRO A 46 25.02 5.45 1.44
CA PRO A 46 23.96 6.12 2.17
C PRO A 46 23.35 7.24 1.33
N ASP A 47 22.06 7.50 1.47
CA ASP A 47 21.45 8.70 0.90
C ASP A 47 21.89 9.97 1.66
N ILE A 48 21.58 11.14 1.10
CA ILE A 48 21.98 12.43 1.67
C ILE A 48 21.44 12.69 3.09
N THR A 49 20.27 12.13 3.43
CA THR A 49 19.69 12.27 4.77
C THR A 49 20.36 11.34 5.78
N THR A 50 20.76 10.15 5.31
CA THR A 50 21.54 9.18 6.08
C THR A 50 22.96 9.69 6.34
N PHE A 51 23.56 10.44 5.42
CA PHE A 51 24.84 11.12 5.66
C PHE A 51 24.81 12.12 6.81
N ASN A 52 23.75 12.93 6.91
CA ASN A 52 23.59 13.88 8.02
C ASN A 52 23.54 13.16 9.37
N ARG A 53 22.85 12.02 9.43
CA ARG A 53 22.77 11.21 10.65
C ARG A 53 24.05 10.46 10.96
N LEU A 54 24.75 9.98 9.93
CA LEU A 54 26.09 9.41 10.08
C LEU A 54 27.04 10.47 10.67
N ALA A 55 26.99 11.70 10.18
CA ALA A 55 27.78 12.82 10.71
C ALA A 55 27.50 13.05 12.20
N GLU A 56 26.22 13.15 12.59
CA GLU A 56 25.80 13.31 13.98
C GLU A 56 26.21 12.14 14.89
N ILE A 57 25.93 10.89 14.48
CA ILE A 57 26.21 9.70 15.29
C ILE A 57 27.72 9.46 15.44
N LEU A 58 28.48 9.73 14.37
CA LEU A 58 29.93 9.51 14.33
C LEU A 58 30.70 10.71 14.89
N GLY A 59 30.03 11.83 15.19
CA GLY A 59 30.65 13.04 15.71
C GLY A 59 31.61 13.69 14.72
N VAL A 60 31.29 13.66 13.43
CA VAL A 60 32.10 14.22 12.34
C VAL A 60 31.28 15.26 11.57
N ASP A 61 31.96 16.24 10.97
CA ASP A 61 31.31 17.21 10.08
C ASP A 61 30.80 16.51 8.80
N LEU A 62 29.71 16.99 8.19
CA LEU A 62 29.19 16.39 6.97
C LEU A 62 30.22 16.38 5.83
N ASN A 63 31.07 17.41 5.75
CA ASN A 63 32.13 17.51 4.73
C ASN A 63 33.25 16.49 4.95
N TYR A 64 33.31 15.82 6.11
CA TYR A 64 34.22 14.70 6.36
C TYR A 64 34.12 13.63 5.27
N PHE A 65 32.91 13.36 4.78
CA PHE A 65 32.66 12.36 3.73
C PHE A 65 32.96 12.86 2.32
N SER A 66 33.33 14.13 2.13
CA SER A 66 33.75 14.68 0.84
C SER A 66 35.26 14.49 0.61
N GLU A 67 35.68 14.38 -0.65
CA GLU A 67 37.08 14.07 -1.01
C GLU A 67 38.09 15.19 -0.63
N ASN A 68 37.66 16.40 -0.26
CA ASN A 68 38.54 17.59 -0.24
C ASN A 68 38.51 18.48 1.02
N PHE A 69 38.00 18.03 2.17
CA PHE A 69 38.00 18.86 3.39
C PHE A 69 38.95 18.32 4.48
N GLN A 70 40.04 19.04 4.75
CA GLN A 70 40.77 18.95 6.02
C GLN A 70 40.15 19.95 7.00
N SER A 71 39.57 19.47 8.10
CA SER A 71 39.07 20.35 9.16
C SER A 71 40.24 21.03 9.89
N PRO A 72 40.18 22.33 10.21
CA PRO A 72 41.03 22.90 11.25
C PRO A 72 40.61 22.36 12.62
N PRO A 73 41.51 22.32 13.62
CA PRO A 73 41.18 21.81 14.95
C PRO A 73 40.25 22.79 15.66
N THR A 74 39.06 22.35 16.09
CA THR A 74 38.15 23.19 16.88
C THR A 74 38.15 22.73 18.34
N GLU A 75 38.75 23.55 19.19
CA GLU A 75 38.55 23.53 20.65
C GLU A 75 37.10 23.93 21.00
N ILE A 76 36.56 23.29 22.02
CA ILE A 76 35.17 23.42 22.46
C ILE A 76 35.07 24.59 23.46
N ALA A 77 34.16 25.53 23.24
CA ALA A 77 33.61 26.39 24.31
C ALA A 77 32.14 26.76 24.05
N PRO A 78 31.30 26.88 25.10
CA PRO A 78 29.84 26.97 24.98
C PRO A 78 29.34 28.42 24.86
N VAL A 79 28.27 28.64 24.10
CA VAL A 79 27.65 29.97 23.96
C VAL A 79 26.23 29.96 24.54
N GLU A 80 26.12 30.53 25.72
CA GLU A 80 24.89 31.17 26.20
C GLU A 80 24.71 32.56 25.55
N SER A 81 23.44 32.95 25.44
CA SER A 81 22.92 34.30 25.29
C SER A 81 23.10 35.02 23.94
N LEU A 82 21.96 35.25 23.25
CA LEU A 82 21.58 36.51 22.60
C LEU A 82 20.11 36.41 22.15
N VAL A 83 19.20 36.84 23.04
CA VAL A 83 17.79 37.14 22.75
C VAL A 83 17.62 38.66 22.74
N LYS A 84 16.85 39.15 21.75
CA LYS A 84 16.22 40.49 21.53
C LYS A 84 16.60 40.95 20.12
N GLN A 85 15.74 41.22 19.14
CA GLN A 85 14.34 41.70 19.06
C GLN A 85 13.69 40.93 17.88
N THR A 86 12.38 40.67 17.81
CA THR A 86 11.33 41.68 17.57
C THR A 86 9.96 41.13 17.99
N VAL A 87 9.16 42.04 18.57
CA VAL A 87 7.87 41.85 19.23
C VAL A 87 6.71 41.88 18.23
N GLY A 88 5.65 41.09 18.50
CA GLY A 88 4.35 41.25 17.87
C GLY A 88 3.27 40.23 18.29
N SER A 89 2.81 40.33 19.55
CA SER A 89 1.44 40.11 20.08
C SER A 89 0.57 38.97 19.50
N THR A 90 0.14 37.95 20.25
CA THR A 90 -0.84 38.06 21.35
C THR A 90 -0.73 36.95 22.43
N SER A 91 -0.88 37.38 23.69
CA SER A 91 -1.10 36.67 24.97
C SER A 91 -2.30 35.71 24.95
N GLY A 92 -2.46 34.64 25.76
CA GLY A 92 -1.87 34.04 26.98
C GLY A 92 -2.92 33.00 27.47
N LYS A 93 -2.69 31.87 28.15
CA LYS A 93 -1.86 31.51 29.33
C LYS A 93 -1.66 29.98 29.34
N GLU A 94 -0.42 29.50 29.42
CA GLU A 94 0.27 28.91 30.60
C GLU A 94 0.03 27.42 30.91
N ASN A 95 1.07 26.64 30.58
CA ASN A 95 1.78 25.64 31.39
C ASN A 95 1.02 24.55 32.15
N GLN A 96 1.23 23.29 31.72
CA GLN A 96 1.86 22.28 32.59
C GLN A 96 2.92 21.49 31.83
N VAL A 97 4.13 21.52 32.39
CA VAL A 97 5.33 20.81 31.93
C VAL A 97 5.22 19.34 32.33
N GLY A 98 4.99 18.48 31.35
CA GLY A 98 5.21 17.03 31.44
C GLY A 98 6.28 16.64 30.44
N LYS A 99 7.33 15.93 30.88
CA LYS A 99 8.48 15.47 30.09
C LYS A 99 8.08 14.90 28.73
N ALA A 100 8.20 15.70 27.67
CA ALA A 100 8.13 15.21 26.30
C ALA A 100 9.50 14.65 25.92
N GLY A 101 9.66 13.32 25.95
CA GLY A 101 10.69 12.70 25.14
C GLY A 101 10.45 13.13 23.69
N ASN A 102 11.47 13.67 23.02
CA ASN A 102 11.40 14.06 21.61
C ASN A 102 10.80 12.91 20.79
N LYS A 103 9.50 13.02 20.46
CA LYS A 103 8.83 12.06 19.59
C LYS A 103 9.41 12.33 18.21
N LEU A 104 10.32 11.47 17.74
CA LEU A 104 10.91 11.60 16.42
C LEU A 104 9.78 11.71 15.38
N SER A 105 9.65 12.89 14.79
CA SER A 105 8.72 13.14 13.69
C SER A 105 9.42 12.77 12.39
N TRP A 106 9.23 11.53 11.96
CA TRP A 106 9.72 11.01 10.69
C TRP A 106 8.83 11.44 9.53
N ASP A 107 8.87 12.69 9.08
CA ASP A 107 8.16 13.07 7.85
C ASP A 107 8.93 12.54 6.62
N MET A 108 8.35 11.55 5.95
CA MET A 108 8.92 10.92 4.75
C MET A 108 8.29 11.46 3.47
N SER A 109 7.43 12.48 3.61
CA SER A 109 6.74 13.14 2.51
C SER A 109 7.72 13.82 1.57
N ARG A 110 7.41 13.86 0.27
CA ARG A 110 8.22 14.48 -0.79
C ARG A 110 9.60 13.83 -0.96
N GLY A 111 9.85 12.71 -0.31
CA GLY A 111 11.09 11.96 -0.43
C GLY A 111 11.16 11.18 -1.74
N ASN A 112 12.38 10.92 -2.20
CA ASN A 112 12.67 9.97 -3.27
C ASN A 112 13.44 8.80 -2.68
N TRP A 113 12.73 7.69 -2.45
CA TRP A 113 13.21 6.50 -1.80
C TRP A 113 13.38 5.40 -2.84
N VAL A 114 14.60 4.92 -3.00
CA VAL A 114 14.95 3.90 -3.99
C VAL A 114 15.75 2.81 -3.30
N ASP A 115 15.31 1.56 -3.44
CA ASP A 115 15.97 0.38 -2.84
C ASP A 115 16.12 0.46 -1.30
N ALA A 116 15.29 1.26 -0.64
CA ALA A 116 15.32 1.48 0.79
C ALA A 116 14.60 0.37 1.56
N ASP A 117 15.11 0.00 2.74
CA ASP A 117 14.52 -1.02 3.60
C ASP A 117 13.92 -0.38 4.85
N PHE A 118 12.59 -0.42 4.90
CA PHE A 118 11.71 0.07 5.95
C PHE A 118 10.93 -1.08 6.61
N SER A 119 11.46 -2.30 6.57
CA SER A 119 10.82 -3.47 7.16
C SER A 119 10.76 -3.36 8.69
N GLY A 120 9.64 -3.79 9.29
CA GLY A 120 9.41 -3.75 10.72
C GLY A 120 9.20 -2.37 11.34
N LEU A 121 8.93 -1.33 10.51
CA LEU A 121 8.57 -0.01 11.01
C LEU A 121 7.30 -0.08 11.87
N LYS A 122 7.20 0.82 12.86
CA LYS A 122 6.04 0.94 13.74
C LYS A 122 5.61 2.39 13.91
N ASN A 123 4.32 2.62 14.16
CA ASN A 123 3.74 3.93 14.49
C ASN A 123 3.96 5.00 13.41
N LEU A 124 3.75 4.62 12.15
CA LEU A 124 3.94 5.49 10.99
C LEU A 124 2.60 6.17 10.64
N HIS A 125 2.24 7.24 11.35
CA HIS A 125 1.03 8.01 11.04
C HIS A 125 1.38 9.27 10.23
N GLU A 126 0.66 9.52 9.14
CA GLU A 126 0.65 10.80 8.36
C GLU A 126 1.98 11.24 7.73
N LYS A 127 2.82 10.30 7.27
CA LYS A 127 4.23 10.59 6.94
C LYS A 127 4.65 10.36 5.50
N PHE A 128 3.75 10.04 4.58
CA PHE A 128 4.10 9.69 3.21
C PHE A 128 3.15 10.36 2.23
N SER A 129 3.30 11.67 2.05
CA SER A 129 2.61 12.41 1.00
C SER A 129 3.56 12.87 -0.08
N SER A 130 3.13 12.83 -1.34
CA SER A 130 3.90 13.33 -2.49
C SER A 130 5.28 12.69 -2.67
N SER A 131 5.46 11.44 -2.27
CA SER A 131 6.76 10.74 -2.29
C SER A 131 6.88 9.81 -3.49
N ASN A 132 8.11 9.58 -3.95
CA ASN A 132 8.45 8.54 -4.90
C ASN A 132 9.13 7.39 -4.14
N MET A 133 8.55 6.20 -4.20
CA MET A 133 9.04 4.99 -3.56
C MET A 133 9.21 3.92 -4.62
N GLN A 134 10.44 3.49 -4.85
CA GLN A 134 10.76 2.48 -5.85
C GLN A 134 11.57 1.35 -5.22
N ARG A 135 11.12 0.11 -5.42
CA ARG A 135 11.82 -1.08 -4.92
C ARG A 135 12.12 -1.05 -3.42
N CYS A 136 11.29 -0.34 -2.66
CA CYS A 136 11.41 -0.25 -1.21
C CYS A 136 10.78 -1.48 -0.54
N LYS A 137 11.23 -1.79 0.68
CA LYS A 137 10.69 -2.88 1.49
C LYS A 137 10.01 -2.34 2.73
N PHE A 138 8.79 -2.79 3.00
CA PHE A 138 7.98 -2.48 4.18
C PHE A 138 7.49 -3.77 4.86
N ILE A 139 8.28 -4.84 4.74
CA ILE A 139 7.87 -6.19 5.15
C ILE A 139 7.61 -6.22 6.66
N GLY A 140 6.44 -6.73 7.05
CA GLY A 140 6.05 -6.85 8.46
C GLY A 140 5.93 -5.52 9.22
N SER A 141 5.79 -4.39 8.52
CA SER A 141 5.64 -3.07 9.13
C SER A 141 4.20 -2.80 9.59
N ASP A 142 4.05 -1.98 10.62
CA ASP A 142 2.78 -1.39 11.04
C ASP A 142 2.64 0.00 10.40
N LEU A 143 1.81 0.03 9.37
CA LEU A 143 1.43 1.18 8.54
C LEU A 143 -0.07 1.49 8.70
N SER A 144 -0.67 1.08 9.82
CA SER A 144 -2.10 1.25 10.05
C SER A 144 -2.46 2.73 10.27
N GLY A 145 -3.59 3.15 9.70
CA GLY A 145 -4.06 4.53 9.76
C GLY A 145 -3.17 5.54 9.01
N LEU A 146 -2.38 5.08 8.05
CA LEU A 146 -1.44 5.91 7.30
C LEU A 146 -2.17 6.67 6.18
N LEU A 147 -1.79 7.93 5.96
CA LEU A 147 -2.24 8.72 4.81
C LEU A 147 -1.16 8.67 3.70
N LEU A 148 -1.46 7.96 2.61
CA LEU A 148 -0.68 7.97 1.37
C LEU A 148 -1.38 8.87 0.36
N LYS A 149 -0.99 10.14 0.28
CA LYS A 149 -1.54 11.08 -0.70
C LYS A 149 -0.55 11.44 -1.79
N ASN A 150 -0.95 11.41 -3.06
CA ASN A 150 -0.13 11.85 -4.20
C ASN A 150 1.21 11.09 -4.36
N ASN A 151 1.29 9.81 -3.98
CA ASN A 151 2.55 9.07 -4.05
C ASN A 151 2.69 8.31 -5.37
N ASN A 152 3.94 8.07 -5.77
CA ASN A 152 4.30 7.05 -6.73
C ASN A 152 4.98 5.90 -5.99
N VAL A 153 4.34 4.73 -5.96
CA VAL A 153 4.80 3.53 -5.25
C VAL A 153 4.95 2.41 -6.27
N ASP A 154 6.18 2.12 -6.67
CA ASP A 154 6.45 1.13 -7.70
C ASP A 154 7.38 0.03 -7.22
N SER A 155 7.05 -1.22 -7.57
CA SER A 155 7.87 -2.40 -7.32
C SER A 155 8.26 -2.59 -5.84
N CYS A 156 7.45 -2.08 -4.90
CA CYS A 156 7.70 -2.17 -3.47
C CYS A 156 7.11 -3.46 -2.86
N ASP A 157 7.71 -3.92 -1.77
CA ASP A 157 7.27 -5.11 -1.05
C ASP A 157 6.68 -4.75 0.31
N PHE A 158 5.38 -4.93 0.47
CA PHE A 158 4.63 -4.70 1.71
C PHE A 158 4.34 -5.99 2.47
N SER A 159 4.84 -7.15 2.03
CA SER A 159 4.39 -8.47 2.52
C SER A 159 4.28 -8.57 4.05
N GLY A 160 3.15 -9.09 4.54
CA GLY A 160 2.87 -9.27 5.96
C GLY A 160 2.73 -7.97 6.77
N SER A 161 2.68 -6.80 6.14
CA SER A 161 2.43 -5.53 6.82
C SER A 161 0.96 -5.34 7.19
N ASP A 162 0.73 -4.43 8.15
CA ASP A 162 -0.59 -3.95 8.51
C ASP A 162 -0.81 -2.57 7.90
N ILE A 163 -1.72 -2.44 6.93
CA ILE A 163 -2.10 -1.17 6.29
C ILE A 163 -3.59 -0.89 6.58
N SER A 164 -4.16 -1.53 7.61
CA SER A 164 -5.56 -1.36 7.96
C SER A 164 -5.89 0.09 8.32
N LYS A 165 -7.11 0.52 7.98
CA LYS A 165 -7.64 1.88 8.23
C LYS A 165 -6.84 3.02 7.58
N SER A 166 -5.94 2.70 6.67
CA SER A 166 -5.16 3.69 5.94
C SER A 166 -5.97 4.34 4.82
N HIS A 167 -5.59 5.55 4.43
CA HIS A 167 -6.18 6.29 3.32
C HIS A 167 -5.13 6.46 2.22
N ILE A 168 -5.39 5.84 1.07
CA ILE A 168 -4.53 5.87 -0.11
C ILE A 168 -5.26 6.71 -1.15
N GLN A 169 -4.82 7.95 -1.32
CA GLN A 169 -5.49 8.96 -2.12
C GLN A 169 -4.59 9.45 -3.26
N ASP A 170 -5.15 9.64 -4.46
CA ASP A 170 -4.48 10.27 -5.60
C ASP A 170 -3.10 9.63 -5.91
N SER A 171 -2.93 8.34 -5.64
CA SER A 171 -1.62 7.67 -5.67
C SER A 171 -1.54 6.64 -6.79
N ASN A 172 -0.34 6.45 -7.33
CA ASN A 172 -0.01 5.40 -8.28
C ASN A 172 0.69 4.25 -7.55
N LEU A 173 0.13 3.05 -7.62
CA LEU A 173 0.64 1.84 -7.00
C LEU A 173 0.88 0.81 -8.11
N GLY A 174 2.12 0.69 -8.58
CA GLY A 174 2.51 -0.23 -9.64
C GLY A 174 3.38 -1.39 -9.18
N ASN A 175 3.10 -2.59 -9.68
CA ASN A 175 3.97 -3.76 -9.53
C ASN A 175 4.34 -4.11 -8.07
N ASN A 176 3.50 -3.72 -7.10
CA ASN A 176 3.78 -3.90 -5.68
C ASN A 176 3.34 -5.28 -5.18
N VAL A 177 3.98 -5.75 -4.11
CA VAL A 177 3.62 -7.00 -3.44
C VAL A 177 2.93 -6.68 -2.11
N PHE A 178 1.68 -7.10 -1.95
CA PHE A 178 0.88 -6.99 -0.74
C PHE A 178 0.51 -8.36 -0.15
N LYS A 179 1.27 -9.40 -0.50
CA LYS A 179 0.99 -10.77 -0.06
C LYS A 179 0.89 -10.86 1.47
N ASP A 180 -0.16 -11.53 1.95
CA ASP A 180 -0.44 -11.72 3.38
C ASP A 180 -0.56 -10.39 4.18
N CYS A 181 -0.78 -9.26 3.51
CA CYS A 181 -1.03 -7.97 4.18
C CYS A 181 -2.44 -7.89 4.77
N LYS A 182 -2.59 -7.03 5.77
CA LYS A 182 -3.91 -6.62 6.29
C LYS A 182 -4.33 -5.30 5.65
N LEU A 183 -5.46 -5.30 4.94
CA LEU A 183 -6.07 -4.09 4.33
C LEU A 183 -7.47 -3.78 4.87
N LYS A 184 -7.81 -4.31 6.06
CA LYS A 184 -9.13 -4.08 6.66
C LYS A 184 -9.43 -2.61 6.80
N GLU A 185 -10.63 -2.21 6.36
CA GLU A 185 -11.13 -0.84 6.45
C GLU A 185 -10.23 0.21 5.75
N THR A 186 -9.28 -0.20 4.90
CA THR A 186 -8.47 0.72 4.10
C THR A 186 -9.33 1.40 3.03
N GLU A 187 -9.05 2.67 2.74
CA GLU A 187 -9.73 3.42 1.68
C GLU A 187 -8.77 3.82 0.58
N PHE A 188 -9.01 3.32 -0.63
CA PHE A 188 -8.37 3.78 -1.85
C PHE A 188 -9.29 4.78 -2.54
N SER A 189 -8.83 6.02 -2.73
CA SER A 189 -9.57 7.06 -3.44
C SER A 189 -8.75 7.65 -4.58
N GLU A 190 -9.37 7.82 -5.76
CA GLU A 190 -8.77 8.48 -6.93
C GLU A 190 -7.38 7.94 -7.31
N SER A 191 -7.10 6.67 -7.01
CA SER A 191 -5.78 6.04 -7.14
C SER A 191 -5.73 5.05 -8.30
N ASN A 192 -4.55 4.84 -8.87
CA ASN A 192 -4.29 3.82 -9.88
C ASN A 192 -3.48 2.67 -9.27
N ILE A 193 -4.00 1.45 -9.34
CA ILE A 193 -3.41 0.24 -8.76
C ILE A 193 -3.20 -0.77 -9.88
N GLU A 194 -1.94 -1.01 -10.22
CA GLU A 194 -1.56 -1.78 -11.39
C GLU A 194 -0.62 -2.92 -11.09
N ASN A 195 -0.89 -4.10 -11.66
CA ASN A 195 -0.02 -5.26 -11.62
C ASN A 195 0.45 -5.66 -10.20
N CYS A 196 -0.33 -5.32 -9.17
CA CYS A 196 0.00 -5.62 -7.78
C CYS A 196 -0.41 -7.05 -7.40
N ASP A 197 0.36 -7.67 -6.52
CA ASP A 197 0.04 -8.98 -5.94
C ASP A 197 -0.65 -8.80 -4.58
N PHE A 198 -1.96 -9.00 -4.54
CA PHE A 198 -2.80 -9.02 -3.34
C PHE A 198 -3.23 -10.45 -2.97
N SER A 199 -2.44 -11.48 -3.33
CA SER A 199 -2.76 -12.85 -2.98
C SER A 199 -2.85 -13.06 -1.47
N GLY A 200 -3.88 -13.77 -1.02
CA GLY A 200 -4.14 -14.07 0.38
C GLY A 200 -4.58 -12.88 1.26
N VAL A 201 -4.82 -11.71 0.68
CA VAL A 201 -5.15 -10.50 1.43
C VAL A 201 -6.60 -10.50 1.92
N ASP A 202 -6.80 -10.04 3.16
CA ASP A 202 -8.12 -9.77 3.73
C ASP A 202 -8.52 -8.31 3.46
N PHE A 203 -9.46 -8.10 2.53
CA PHE A 203 -10.04 -6.81 2.17
C PHE A 203 -11.31 -6.46 2.96
N THR A 204 -11.55 -7.10 4.10
CA THR A 204 -12.80 -6.87 4.84
C THR A 204 -13.02 -5.38 5.13
N GLY A 205 -14.10 -4.84 4.59
CA GLY A 205 -14.46 -3.42 4.74
C GLY A 205 -13.61 -2.43 3.95
N THR A 206 -12.68 -2.87 3.09
CA THR A 206 -11.90 -1.99 2.21
C THR A 206 -12.83 -1.26 1.24
N LYS A 207 -12.55 0.01 0.98
CA LYS A 207 -13.30 0.85 0.05
C LYS A 207 -12.41 1.27 -1.12
N PHE A 208 -12.95 1.15 -2.32
CA PHE A 208 -12.35 1.71 -3.52
C PHE A 208 -13.31 2.76 -4.09
N SER A 209 -12.88 4.02 -4.10
CA SER A 209 -13.65 5.16 -4.59
C SER A 209 -12.91 5.84 -5.74
N LYS A 210 -13.54 5.98 -6.90
CA LYS A 210 -12.94 6.56 -8.13
C LYS A 210 -11.54 6.03 -8.48
N SER A 211 -11.21 4.82 -8.05
CA SER A 211 -9.88 4.22 -8.24
C SER A 211 -9.90 3.26 -9.44
N TYR A 212 -8.76 3.12 -10.10
CA TYR A 212 -8.56 2.20 -11.21
C TYR A 212 -7.70 1.03 -10.73
N ILE A 213 -8.18 -0.19 -10.95
CA ILE A 213 -7.45 -1.40 -10.56
C ILE A 213 -7.31 -2.29 -11.78
N TYR A 214 -6.07 -2.57 -12.17
CA TYR A 214 -5.77 -3.38 -13.35
C TYR A 214 -4.56 -4.29 -13.16
N GLY A 215 -4.55 -5.44 -13.83
CA GLY A 215 -3.43 -6.40 -13.84
C GLY A 215 -3.12 -7.06 -12.49
N CYS A 216 -3.85 -6.74 -11.42
CA CYS A 216 -3.56 -7.21 -10.08
C CYS A 216 -4.01 -8.66 -9.85
N ASP A 217 -3.21 -9.39 -9.07
CA ASP A 217 -3.51 -10.74 -8.58
C ASP A 217 -4.22 -10.64 -7.23
N PHE A 218 -5.30 -11.39 -7.06
CA PHE A 218 -6.09 -11.47 -5.84
C PHE A 218 -6.37 -12.93 -5.46
N THR A 219 -5.50 -13.85 -5.86
CA THR A 219 -5.69 -15.27 -5.60
C THR A 219 -5.81 -15.53 -4.11
N GLY A 220 -6.94 -16.10 -3.69
CA GLY A 220 -7.21 -16.40 -2.28
C GLY A 220 -7.50 -15.18 -1.40
N ALA A 221 -7.71 -13.99 -1.99
CA ALA A 221 -8.12 -12.81 -1.23
C ALA A 221 -9.59 -12.89 -0.79
N ASP A 222 -9.89 -12.35 0.39
CA ASP A 222 -11.25 -12.22 0.91
C ASP A 222 -11.80 -10.82 0.63
N PHE A 223 -12.88 -10.73 -0.16
CA PHE A 223 -13.55 -9.48 -0.54
C PHE A 223 -14.84 -9.21 0.27
N THR A 224 -15.04 -9.90 1.38
CA THR A 224 -16.24 -9.75 2.21
C THR A 224 -16.45 -8.29 2.63
N GLY A 225 -17.59 -7.71 2.29
CA GLY A 225 -17.92 -6.33 2.64
C GLY A 225 -17.09 -5.25 1.93
N VAL A 226 -16.37 -5.58 0.86
CA VAL A 226 -15.69 -4.59 0.01
C VAL A 226 -16.72 -3.72 -0.71
N VAL A 227 -16.48 -2.40 -0.71
CA VAL A 227 -17.35 -1.42 -1.37
C VAL A 227 -16.58 -0.72 -2.48
N ILE A 228 -17.10 -0.81 -3.71
CA ILE A 228 -16.51 -0.18 -4.89
C ILE A 228 -17.50 0.85 -5.43
N LYS A 229 -17.16 2.14 -5.28
CA LYS A 229 -18.02 3.29 -5.62
C LYS A 229 -17.33 4.19 -6.63
N SER A 230 -17.78 4.16 -7.88
CA SER A 230 -17.18 4.90 -8.98
C SER A 230 -15.70 4.52 -9.20
N GLY A 231 -15.20 4.56 -10.43
CA GLY A 231 -13.86 4.01 -10.75
C GLY A 231 -13.93 2.59 -11.31
N GLY A 232 -12.85 2.16 -11.96
CA GLY A 232 -12.85 0.99 -12.83
C GLY A 232 -12.15 -0.21 -12.18
N PHE A 233 -12.87 -1.32 -12.00
CA PHE A 233 -12.26 -2.64 -11.95
C PHE A 233 -12.04 -3.10 -13.40
N THR A 234 -10.94 -2.64 -14.01
CA THR A 234 -10.62 -2.94 -15.40
C THR A 234 -9.41 -3.84 -15.47
N GLY A 235 -9.59 -5.11 -15.83
CA GLY A 235 -8.46 -6.02 -16.04
C GLY A 235 -7.86 -6.61 -14.76
N VAL A 236 -8.68 -6.84 -13.72
CA VAL A 236 -8.29 -7.71 -12.59
C VAL A 236 -8.03 -9.12 -13.08
N VAL A 237 -6.89 -9.68 -12.69
CA VAL A 237 -6.27 -10.83 -13.35
C VAL A 237 -5.70 -11.77 -12.27
N VAL A 238 -6.47 -12.80 -11.89
CA VAL A 238 -6.11 -13.74 -10.81
C VAL A 238 -5.48 -15.00 -11.42
N LYS A 239 -4.26 -15.39 -10.99
CA LYS A 239 -3.54 -16.55 -11.53
C LYS A 239 -3.63 -17.75 -10.57
N SER A 240 -4.17 -18.87 -11.05
CA SER A 240 -3.64 -20.18 -10.63
C SER A 240 -2.88 -20.80 -11.80
N GLY A 241 -1.76 -21.45 -11.48
CA GLY A 241 -1.10 -22.37 -12.40
C GLY A 241 -2.11 -23.46 -12.80
N ASP A 242 -2.21 -23.67 -14.11
CA ASP A 242 -3.16 -24.53 -14.83
C ASP A 242 -4.64 -24.14 -14.67
N PHE A 243 -5.30 -23.45 -15.60
CA PHE A 243 -5.20 -23.48 -17.07
C PHE A 243 -5.39 -22.08 -17.66
N GLY A 244 -4.83 -21.86 -18.85
CA GLY A 244 -4.64 -20.56 -19.49
C GLY A 244 -5.82 -19.58 -19.44
N LYS A 245 -5.52 -18.35 -18.97
CA LYS A 245 -6.34 -17.12 -18.96
C LYS A 245 -7.15 -16.84 -17.67
N LYS A 246 -6.45 -16.90 -16.53
CA LYS A 246 -6.54 -16.03 -15.33
C LYS A 246 -7.95 -15.59 -14.86
N THR A 247 -8.52 -16.39 -13.96
CA THR A 247 -9.90 -16.33 -13.39
C THR A 247 -9.85 -16.08 -11.88
N ILE A 248 -10.80 -15.32 -11.32
CA ILE A 248 -10.97 -15.18 -9.85
C ILE A 248 -11.59 -16.48 -9.29
N ALA A 249 -10.76 -17.49 -9.07
CA ALA A 249 -11.17 -18.79 -8.54
C ALA A 249 -11.30 -18.76 -7.01
N LYS A 250 -12.43 -19.24 -6.48
CA LYS A 250 -12.74 -19.34 -5.03
C LYS A 250 -12.83 -18.01 -4.27
N ALA A 251 -12.98 -16.87 -4.95
CA ALA A 251 -13.34 -15.65 -4.23
C ALA A 251 -14.75 -15.81 -3.63
N VAL A 252 -14.87 -15.42 -2.37
CA VAL A 252 -16.13 -15.31 -1.66
C VAL A 252 -16.55 -13.85 -1.75
N TRP A 253 -17.62 -13.60 -2.49
CA TRP A 253 -18.18 -12.27 -2.64
C TRP A 253 -19.41 -12.19 -1.77
N ASN A 254 -19.24 -11.77 -0.52
CA ASN A 254 -20.33 -11.62 0.41
C ASN A 254 -20.54 -10.14 0.71
N ARG A 255 -21.75 -9.64 0.47
CA ARG A 255 -22.14 -8.25 0.77
C ARG A 255 -21.29 -7.22 0.02
N THR A 256 -20.92 -7.53 -1.22
CA THR A 256 -20.07 -6.67 -2.06
C THR A 256 -20.92 -5.81 -2.99
N SER A 257 -20.62 -4.51 -3.08
CA SER A 257 -21.36 -3.57 -3.92
C SER A 257 -20.47 -2.90 -4.97
N PHE A 258 -20.89 -3.00 -6.23
CA PHE A 258 -20.37 -2.27 -7.39
C PHE A 258 -21.39 -1.19 -7.76
N ILE A 259 -21.04 0.09 -7.58
CA ILE A 259 -21.93 1.22 -7.84
C ILE A 259 -21.25 2.18 -8.81
N ASP A 260 -21.94 2.60 -9.87
CA ASP A 260 -21.44 3.52 -10.90
C ASP A 260 -20.08 3.07 -11.50
N THR A 261 -19.92 1.75 -11.66
CA THR A 261 -18.63 1.09 -11.94
C THR A 261 -18.55 0.55 -13.38
N GLN A 262 -17.37 0.68 -14.00
CA GLN A 262 -17.05 -0.04 -15.24
C GLN A 262 -16.46 -1.40 -14.89
N VAL A 263 -17.16 -2.48 -15.23
CA VAL A 263 -16.74 -3.85 -15.00
C VAL A 263 -16.32 -4.44 -16.35
N ALA A 264 -15.01 -4.69 -16.53
CA ALA A 264 -14.52 -5.14 -17.82
C ALA A 264 -13.43 -6.22 -17.75
N ASN A 265 -13.49 -7.16 -18.69
CA ASN A 265 -12.52 -8.25 -18.88
C ASN A 265 -12.33 -9.12 -17.63
N ILE A 266 -13.42 -9.51 -16.97
CA ILE A 266 -13.41 -10.26 -15.70
C ILE A 266 -14.23 -11.54 -15.82
N VAL A 267 -13.77 -12.59 -15.13
CA VAL A 267 -14.51 -13.85 -14.93
C VAL A 267 -14.79 -14.03 -13.44
N PHE A 268 -16.05 -13.91 -13.05
CA PHE A 268 -16.53 -14.24 -11.71
C PHE A 268 -16.71 -15.76 -11.60
N THR A 269 -16.21 -16.36 -10.51
CA THR A 269 -16.50 -17.75 -10.14
C THR A 269 -16.77 -17.84 -8.63
N GLY A 270 -17.27 -18.97 -8.16
CA GLY A 270 -17.54 -19.18 -6.73
C GLY A 270 -18.93 -18.72 -6.32
N THR A 271 -19.05 -18.11 -5.15
CA THR A 271 -20.34 -17.66 -4.61
C THR A 271 -20.37 -16.14 -4.54
N LEU A 272 -21.43 -15.56 -5.09
CA LEU A 272 -21.83 -14.18 -4.83
C LEU A 272 -23.09 -14.24 -3.98
N ASP A 273 -22.96 -13.82 -2.72
CA ASP A 273 -24.04 -13.72 -1.75
C ASP A 273 -24.21 -12.25 -1.34
N ASP A 274 -25.45 -11.76 -1.27
CA ASP A 274 -25.75 -10.36 -0.93
C ASP A 274 -25.02 -9.30 -1.79
N CYS A 275 -24.75 -9.60 -3.06
CA CYS A 275 -23.98 -8.70 -3.93
C CYS A 275 -24.85 -7.72 -4.70
N TYR A 276 -24.34 -6.52 -4.99
CA TYR A 276 -25.06 -5.49 -5.74
C TYR A 276 -24.22 -4.97 -6.90
N PHE A 277 -24.83 -4.92 -8.08
CA PHE A 277 -24.32 -4.21 -9.24
C PHE A 277 -25.34 -3.13 -9.62
N GLU A 278 -25.04 -1.87 -9.32
CA GLU A 278 -25.89 -0.72 -9.59
C GLU A 278 -25.21 0.26 -10.54
N ASN A 279 -25.93 0.72 -11.57
CA ASN A 279 -25.45 1.69 -12.57
C ASN A 279 -24.12 1.29 -13.24
N CYS A 280 -23.84 -0.02 -13.29
CA CYS A 280 -22.62 -0.55 -13.86
C CYS A 280 -22.72 -0.71 -15.38
N ALA A 281 -21.57 -0.69 -16.02
CA ALA A 281 -21.41 -1.04 -17.42
C ALA A 281 -20.48 -2.25 -17.56
N PHE A 282 -20.92 -3.24 -18.33
CA PHE A 282 -20.24 -4.51 -18.49
C PHE A 282 -19.61 -4.67 -19.88
N THR A 283 -18.32 -5.00 -19.93
CA THR A 283 -17.59 -5.28 -21.18
C THR A 283 -16.76 -6.54 -21.06
N ARG A 284 -17.06 -7.60 -21.83
CA ARG A 284 -16.33 -8.89 -21.77
C ARG A 284 -16.32 -9.47 -20.35
N VAL A 285 -17.50 -9.59 -19.75
CA VAL A 285 -17.70 -10.10 -18.38
C VAL A 285 -18.32 -11.48 -18.45
N THR A 286 -17.76 -12.43 -17.70
CA THR A 286 -18.28 -13.79 -17.61
C THR A 286 -18.54 -14.14 -16.15
N PHE A 287 -19.67 -14.78 -15.86
CA PHE A 287 -19.90 -15.52 -14.64
C PHE A 287 -19.81 -16.99 -15.02
N GLN A 288 -18.93 -17.75 -14.37
CA GLN A 288 -18.66 -19.14 -14.69
C GLN A 288 -18.68 -19.99 -13.43
N ASN A 289 -19.49 -21.05 -13.41
CA ASN A 289 -19.64 -21.93 -12.24
C ASN A 289 -19.99 -21.12 -10.97
N VAL A 290 -20.79 -20.05 -11.11
CA VAL A 290 -21.14 -19.14 -10.02
C VAL A 290 -22.46 -19.55 -9.40
N THR A 291 -22.55 -19.48 -8.07
CA THR A 291 -23.84 -19.41 -7.35
C THR A 291 -24.14 -17.96 -6.99
N LEU A 292 -25.20 -17.40 -7.57
CA LEU A 292 -25.72 -16.06 -7.32
C LEU A 292 -26.87 -16.16 -6.32
N SER A 293 -26.60 -15.78 -5.07
CA SER A 293 -27.57 -15.69 -3.97
C SER A 293 -27.74 -14.23 -3.58
N ASN A 294 -28.97 -13.77 -3.45
CA ASN A 294 -29.33 -12.40 -3.11
C ASN A 294 -28.50 -11.35 -3.88
N THR A 295 -28.28 -11.59 -5.17
CA THR A 295 -27.38 -10.79 -6.01
C THR A 295 -28.18 -9.94 -6.99
N PHE A 296 -28.07 -8.63 -6.89
CA PHE A 296 -28.93 -7.69 -7.60
C PHE A 296 -28.22 -6.95 -8.71
N PHE A 297 -28.88 -6.83 -9.87
CA PHE A 297 -28.41 -6.07 -11.02
C PHE A 297 -29.39 -4.93 -11.30
N LYS A 298 -29.14 -3.74 -10.75
CA LYS A 298 -30.05 -2.58 -10.81
C LYS A 298 -29.52 -1.51 -11.77
N ASN A 299 -30.41 -0.95 -12.61
CA ASN A 299 -30.09 0.19 -13.49
C ASN A 299 -28.84 0.01 -14.39
N ASN A 300 -28.48 -1.24 -14.68
CA ASN A 300 -27.29 -1.55 -15.46
C ASN A 300 -27.55 -1.45 -16.96
N LYS A 301 -26.64 -0.80 -17.69
CA LYS A 301 -26.70 -0.75 -19.15
C LYS A 301 -26.09 -2.03 -19.72
N LYS A 302 -26.77 -2.66 -20.69
CA LYS A 302 -26.23 -3.75 -21.54
C LYS A 302 -25.90 -5.07 -20.82
N LEU A 303 -26.77 -5.54 -19.92
CA LEU A 303 -26.63 -6.87 -19.29
C LEU A 303 -26.54 -8.03 -20.30
N LYS A 304 -27.08 -7.86 -21.52
CA LYS A 304 -26.91 -8.78 -22.66
C LYS A 304 -25.45 -9.13 -23.01
N ARG A 305 -24.48 -8.32 -22.59
CA ARG A 305 -23.05 -8.54 -22.86
C ARG A 305 -22.37 -9.40 -21.80
N ILE A 306 -23.06 -9.70 -20.71
CA ILE A 306 -22.58 -10.61 -19.69
C ILE A 306 -22.83 -12.03 -20.18
N ARG A 307 -21.79 -12.87 -20.08
CA ARG A 307 -21.89 -14.30 -20.36
C ARG A 307 -22.07 -15.05 -19.05
N PHE A 308 -23.03 -15.94 -18.99
CA PHE A 308 -23.20 -16.88 -17.88
C PHE A 308 -22.90 -18.29 -18.39
N ILE A 309 -22.09 -19.05 -17.65
CA ILE A 309 -21.69 -20.42 -17.97
C ILE A 309 -21.88 -21.25 -16.72
N ASP A 310 -22.73 -22.27 -16.76
CA ASP A 310 -22.97 -23.22 -15.67
C ASP A 310 -23.22 -22.55 -14.31
N CYS A 311 -23.98 -21.46 -14.32
CA CYS A 311 -24.32 -20.69 -13.14
C CYS A 311 -25.62 -21.18 -12.49
N ARG A 312 -25.77 -20.86 -11.21
CA ARG A 312 -26.97 -21.06 -10.43
C ARG A 312 -27.41 -19.71 -9.86
N ALA A 313 -28.71 -19.44 -9.82
CA ALA A 313 -29.24 -18.21 -9.23
C ALA A 313 -30.48 -18.50 -8.38
N ASP A 314 -30.66 -17.77 -7.29
CA ASP A 314 -31.97 -17.74 -6.62
C ASP A 314 -33.03 -17.09 -7.54
N ARG A 315 -34.31 -17.31 -7.19
CA ARG A 315 -35.44 -16.85 -8.02
C ARG A 315 -35.47 -15.33 -8.19
N MET A 316 -35.13 -14.57 -7.15
CA MET A 316 -35.19 -13.12 -7.20
C MET A 316 -34.07 -12.59 -8.11
N THR A 317 -32.83 -13.05 -7.91
CA THR A 317 -31.68 -12.74 -8.76
C THR A 317 -31.96 -13.06 -10.24
N TYR A 318 -32.52 -14.24 -10.52
CA TYR A 318 -32.86 -14.65 -11.87
C TYR A 318 -33.88 -13.70 -12.54
N GLU A 319 -34.95 -13.31 -11.82
CA GLU A 319 -35.95 -12.39 -12.35
C GLU A 319 -35.37 -10.98 -12.60
N PHE A 320 -34.47 -10.48 -11.75
CA PHE A 320 -33.76 -9.22 -12.00
C PHE A 320 -32.94 -9.27 -13.30
N LEU A 321 -32.17 -10.34 -13.50
CA LEU A 321 -31.38 -10.54 -14.72
C LEU A 321 -32.29 -10.63 -15.96
N LYS A 322 -33.43 -11.33 -15.84
CA LYS A 322 -34.44 -11.47 -16.90
C LYS A 322 -35.06 -10.13 -17.28
N GLN A 323 -35.51 -9.33 -16.31
CA GLN A 323 -36.05 -7.99 -16.54
C GLN A 323 -34.99 -7.08 -17.19
N GLY A 324 -33.74 -7.23 -16.76
CA GLY A 324 -32.56 -6.61 -17.34
C GLY A 324 -32.21 -7.08 -18.76
N LYS A 325 -32.97 -8.03 -19.32
CA LYS A 325 -32.79 -8.66 -20.63
C LYS A 325 -31.41 -9.33 -20.78
N ALA A 326 -30.83 -9.86 -19.69
CA ALA A 326 -29.61 -10.66 -19.75
C ALA A 326 -29.82 -11.96 -20.55
N ASP A 327 -28.74 -12.54 -21.06
CA ASP A 327 -28.77 -13.90 -21.61
C ASP A 327 -28.70 -14.89 -20.44
N LEU A 328 -29.78 -15.65 -20.23
CA LEU A 328 -29.93 -16.56 -19.09
C LEU A 328 -29.61 -18.02 -19.45
N THR A 329 -29.17 -18.30 -20.68
CA THR A 329 -28.98 -19.68 -21.18
C THR A 329 -28.03 -20.52 -20.30
N GLY A 330 -27.05 -19.90 -19.67
CA GLY A 330 -26.13 -20.54 -18.73
C GLY A 330 -26.50 -20.40 -17.25
N ILE A 331 -27.75 -20.09 -16.91
CA ILE A 331 -28.21 -19.95 -15.52
C ILE A 331 -29.32 -20.95 -15.22
N THR A 332 -29.14 -21.71 -14.15
CA THR A 332 -30.16 -22.59 -13.57
C THR A 332 -30.70 -22.01 -12.26
N LEU A 333 -31.97 -22.26 -11.95
CA LEU A 333 -32.55 -21.82 -10.68
C LEU A 333 -32.09 -22.73 -9.53
N ILE A 334 -31.76 -22.14 -8.39
CA ILE A 334 -31.54 -22.88 -7.15
C ILE A 334 -32.90 -23.40 -6.68
N SER A 335 -33.09 -24.72 -6.71
CA SER A 335 -34.27 -25.37 -6.11
C SER A 335 -34.30 -25.05 -4.62
N GLN A 336 -35.35 -24.37 -4.14
CA GLN A 336 -35.59 -24.27 -2.70
C GLN A 336 -35.70 -25.70 -2.17
N LYS A 337 -34.80 -26.11 -1.26
CA LYS A 337 -35.09 -27.26 -0.41
C LYS A 337 -36.38 -26.91 0.33
N GLY A 338 -37.38 -27.79 0.19
CA GLY A 338 -38.68 -27.62 0.82
C GLY A 338 -38.52 -27.23 2.28
N GLY A 339 -39.14 -26.10 2.64
CA GLY A 339 -39.57 -25.91 4.02
C GLY A 339 -40.57 -27.01 4.30
N ASN A 340 -40.26 -27.82 5.32
CA ASN A 340 -41.21 -28.76 5.87
C ASN A 340 -42.48 -28.01 6.31
N GLU A 341 -43.57 -28.76 6.18
CA GLU A 341 -44.96 -28.51 6.56
C GLU A 341 -45.19 -27.66 7.81
#